data_AF-A0A9F2WCM5-F1
#
_entry.id   AF-A0A9F2WCM5-F1
#
_cell.length_a   1.000
_cell.length_b   1.000
_cell.length_c   1.000
_cell.angle_alpha   90.00
_cell.angle_beta   90.00
_cell.angle_gamma   90.00
#
_symmetry.space_group_name_H-M   'P 1'
#
loop_
_entity.id
_entity.type
_entity.pdbx_description
1 polymer ?
#
loop_
_entity_poly.entity_id
_entity_poly.type
_entity_poly.pdbx_seq_one_letter_code
_entity_poly.pdbx_strand_id
1 'polypeptide(L)'
;MAPEKPLRVLACGDVEGRFEALYARVQAVQKKSGAFDLLLCVGNFFGSAQDSEWKDYQTGAKKAPIQTYVLGANSDETVHYFPDVSGCELAENITYLGRKGVFCGASGLQIAYLSGVESTEDPALAHCFSAKDVTDLKTSLQSISQFKGVDILLTSSWPKGVETFGNSPGDVNSKKCGSGLVSFLAASLKPRYHFAGLQKINYERLPYRNHAVLQETAQHVSRFIALANVGNTDKRKYLYAFSILPMNSMDPAELIRQPQDTTENPYRKPGSGESFAYMLPDAKEEPASQFFFDLSNKPKGKKRPMKGEERQPPKRPPFKPPLPTAACWFCLASPDVEKHLVVSIGTHCYLALAKGGLSPDHVLILPIGHYQSMVELASEVVEEVDKYKSVLKKFFKAKGKRCVIYERNYRSQHLQLQVVPVAQTCCTTEDIKEAFIIQAEERHIELLEIPEHSALKQIVQPGTPYFYVELDNGEKLFHRIGKNFPLQFGREVLASEAILGMPERADWRSCQTGREEETAAAQDFRQAFEPFDFAQLD
;
A
#
# COMPACT_ATOMS: atom_id res chain seq x y z
N MET A 1 -4.07 -6.66 26.96
CA MET A 1 -4.80 -7.32 25.86
C MET A 1 -4.57 -8.82 25.98
N ALA A 2 -5.53 -9.65 25.57
CA ALA A 2 -5.27 -11.09 25.44
C ALA A 2 -4.23 -11.31 24.32
N PRO A 3 -3.35 -12.33 24.41
CA PRO A 3 -2.43 -12.63 23.32
C PRO A 3 -3.22 -13.02 22.07
N GLU A 4 -2.88 -12.41 20.93
CA GLU A 4 -3.51 -12.76 19.65
C GLU A 4 -3.25 -14.22 19.31
N LYS A 5 -4.27 -14.89 18.79
CA LYS A 5 -4.21 -16.33 18.52
C LYS A 5 -3.43 -16.59 17.23
N PRO A 6 -2.46 -17.52 17.21
CA PRO A 6 -1.78 -17.92 15.97
C PRO A 6 -2.76 -18.43 14.93
N LEU A 7 -2.63 -17.92 13.70
CA LEU A 7 -3.39 -18.39 12.54
C LEU A 7 -2.86 -19.75 12.11
N ARG A 8 -3.75 -20.61 11.62
CA ARG A 8 -3.47 -21.97 11.19
C ARG A 8 -3.68 -22.05 9.69
N VAL A 9 -2.57 -22.13 8.97
CA VAL A 9 -2.55 -22.02 7.51
C VAL A 9 -2.18 -23.38 6.90
N LEU A 10 -2.90 -23.74 5.84
CA LEU A 10 -2.50 -24.81 4.93
C LEU A 10 -1.89 -24.18 3.67
N ALA A 11 -0.80 -24.74 3.16
CA ALA A 11 -0.27 -24.43 1.84
C ALA A 11 -0.26 -25.70 0.99
N CYS A 12 -0.65 -25.59 -0.28
CA CYS A 12 -0.75 -26.69 -1.24
C CYS A 12 0.03 -26.37 -2.52
N GLY A 13 0.73 -27.36 -3.06
CA GLY A 13 1.34 -27.31 -4.39
C GLY A 13 0.30 -27.47 -5.51
N ASP A 14 0.73 -28.03 -6.64
CA ASP A 14 -0.06 -28.18 -7.85
C ASP A 14 -1.25 -29.14 -7.67
N VAL A 15 -2.46 -28.60 -7.77
CA VAL A 15 -3.71 -29.36 -7.67
C VAL A 15 -3.99 -30.10 -8.98
N GLU A 16 -3.74 -29.46 -10.13
CA GLU A 16 -4.01 -29.93 -11.50
C GLU A 16 -5.41 -30.59 -11.62
N GLY A 17 -6.47 -29.88 -11.19
CA GLY A 17 -7.86 -30.31 -11.33
C GLY A 17 -8.38 -31.33 -10.30
N ARG A 18 -7.52 -31.88 -9.44
CA ARG A 18 -7.86 -32.94 -8.45
C ARG A 18 -8.43 -32.37 -7.15
N PHE A 19 -9.56 -31.66 -7.25
CA PHE A 19 -10.18 -30.92 -6.14
C PHE A 19 -10.70 -31.85 -5.04
N GLU A 20 -11.32 -32.99 -5.39
CA GLU A 20 -11.81 -33.96 -4.41
C GLU A 20 -10.67 -34.53 -3.57
N ALA A 21 -9.56 -34.92 -4.21
CA ALA A 21 -8.38 -35.43 -3.52
C ALA A 21 -7.76 -34.40 -2.56
N LEU A 22 -7.71 -33.13 -2.99
CA LEU A 22 -7.27 -32.02 -2.14
C LEU A 22 -8.21 -31.84 -0.94
N TYR A 23 -9.51 -31.65 -1.18
CA TYR A 23 -10.45 -31.28 -0.12
C TYR A 23 -10.77 -32.43 0.83
N ALA A 24 -10.78 -33.68 0.37
CA ALA A 24 -10.83 -34.85 1.26
C ALA A 24 -9.60 -34.89 2.18
N ARG A 25 -8.40 -34.55 1.66
CA ARG A 25 -7.20 -34.46 2.49
C ARG A 25 -7.28 -33.31 3.50
N VAL A 26 -7.76 -32.14 3.08
CA VAL A 26 -7.99 -30.97 3.95
C VAL A 26 -8.95 -31.31 5.09
N GLN A 27 -10.10 -31.92 4.79
CA GLN A 27 -11.07 -32.36 5.80
C GLN A 27 -10.47 -33.38 6.78
N ALA A 28 -9.69 -34.35 6.29
CA ALA A 28 -8.99 -35.31 7.15
C ALA A 28 -7.95 -34.62 8.08
N VAL A 29 -7.24 -33.60 7.59
CA VAL A 29 -6.30 -32.80 8.40
C VAL A 29 -7.05 -31.93 9.42
N GLN A 30 -8.14 -31.26 9.03
CA GLN A 30 -8.96 -30.49 9.96
C GLN A 30 -9.58 -31.38 11.07
N LYS A 31 -10.05 -32.59 10.72
CA LYS A 31 -10.59 -33.55 11.69
C LYS A 31 -9.53 -34.07 12.67
N LYS A 32 -8.28 -34.27 12.22
CA LYS A 32 -7.19 -34.77 13.06
C LYS A 32 -6.56 -33.69 13.93
N SER A 33 -6.39 -32.48 13.39
CA SER A 33 -5.58 -31.43 13.98
C SER A 33 -6.40 -30.22 14.46
N GLY A 34 -7.73 -30.23 14.30
CA GLY A 34 -8.62 -29.08 14.53
C GLY A 34 -8.68 -28.14 13.31
N ALA A 35 -9.62 -27.20 13.35
CA ALA A 35 -9.89 -26.26 12.24
C ALA A 35 -8.65 -25.43 11.82
N PHE A 36 -8.58 -25.12 10.52
CA PHE A 36 -7.60 -24.22 9.91
C PHE A 36 -8.34 -23.00 9.34
N ASP A 37 -7.67 -21.85 9.30
CA ASP A 37 -8.30 -20.58 8.94
C ASP A 37 -8.34 -20.37 7.41
N LEU A 38 -7.30 -20.79 6.69
CA LEU A 38 -7.20 -20.65 5.23
C LEU A 38 -6.27 -21.67 4.56
N LEU A 39 -6.48 -21.89 3.26
CA LEU A 39 -5.67 -22.72 2.36
C LEU A 39 -5.07 -21.86 1.23
N LEU A 40 -3.78 -22.02 0.96
CA LEU A 40 -3.01 -21.31 -0.08
C LEU A 40 -2.53 -22.29 -1.16
N CYS A 41 -3.08 -22.22 -2.37
CA CYS A 41 -2.65 -23.05 -3.50
C CYS A 41 -1.65 -22.28 -4.37
N VAL A 42 -0.40 -22.75 -4.42
CA VAL A 42 0.75 -22.05 -5.04
C VAL A 42 1.24 -22.67 -6.35
N GLY A 43 0.55 -23.67 -6.88
CA GLY A 43 0.85 -24.28 -8.17
C GLY A 43 -0.32 -24.16 -9.14
N ASN A 44 -0.31 -24.99 -10.18
CA ASN A 44 -1.47 -25.13 -11.09
C ASN A 44 -2.70 -25.61 -10.32
N PHE A 45 -3.72 -24.75 -10.20
CA PHE A 45 -4.99 -25.13 -9.58
C PHE A 45 -5.84 -26.01 -10.52
N PHE A 46 -5.97 -25.58 -11.78
CA PHE A 46 -6.68 -26.28 -12.86
C PHE A 46 -5.77 -27.24 -13.62
N GLY A 47 -6.38 -28.23 -14.27
CA GLY A 47 -5.72 -29.12 -15.23
C GLY A 47 -5.65 -28.51 -16.64
N SER A 48 -4.84 -29.12 -17.51
CA SER A 48 -4.78 -28.79 -18.94
C SER A 48 -5.89 -29.47 -19.77
N ALA A 49 -6.67 -30.35 -19.15
CA ALA A 49 -7.89 -30.93 -19.71
C ALA A 49 -9.13 -30.24 -19.11
N GLN A 50 -10.31 -30.50 -19.67
CA GLN A 50 -11.55 -29.95 -19.11
C GLN A 50 -11.85 -30.61 -17.75
N ASP A 51 -11.73 -29.82 -16.67
CA ASP A 51 -11.86 -30.31 -15.30
C ASP A 51 -13.33 -30.66 -15.00
N SER A 52 -13.65 -31.95 -15.06
CA SER A 52 -15.00 -32.46 -14.81
C SER A 52 -15.50 -32.16 -13.39
N GLU A 53 -14.63 -32.32 -12.39
CA GLU A 53 -14.87 -31.97 -10.98
C GLU A 53 -15.22 -30.48 -10.79
N TRP A 54 -14.66 -29.58 -11.62
CA TRP A 54 -14.86 -28.13 -11.48
C TRP A 54 -16.31 -27.70 -11.64
N LYS A 55 -17.07 -28.38 -12.51
CA LYS A 55 -18.48 -28.08 -12.77
C LYS A 55 -19.36 -28.14 -11.52
N ASP A 56 -19.04 -29.03 -10.59
CA ASP A 56 -19.77 -29.15 -9.32
C ASP A 56 -19.51 -27.96 -8.40
N TYR A 57 -18.31 -27.38 -8.43
CA TYR A 57 -17.97 -26.16 -7.68
C TYR A 57 -18.57 -24.91 -8.34
N GLN A 58 -18.53 -24.82 -9.68
CA GLN A 58 -19.14 -23.71 -10.44
C GLN A 58 -20.67 -23.64 -10.26
N THR A 59 -21.34 -24.80 -10.16
CA THR A 59 -22.79 -24.90 -9.94
C THR A 59 -23.19 -24.80 -8.46
N GLY A 60 -22.23 -24.78 -7.53
CA GLY A 60 -22.47 -24.78 -6.09
C GLY A 60 -22.94 -26.14 -5.52
N ALA A 61 -22.95 -27.21 -6.32
CA ALA A 61 -23.24 -28.57 -5.88
C ALA A 61 -22.17 -29.11 -4.90
N LYS A 62 -20.92 -28.65 -5.06
CA LYS A 62 -19.82 -28.84 -4.09
C LYS A 62 -19.30 -27.46 -3.65
N LYS A 63 -18.78 -27.42 -2.43
CA LYS A 63 -18.23 -26.21 -1.79
C LYS A 63 -16.87 -26.52 -1.19
N ALA A 64 -15.91 -25.58 -1.22
CA ALA A 64 -14.64 -25.82 -0.54
C ALA A 64 -14.84 -25.80 1.00
N PRO A 65 -14.23 -26.74 1.74
CA PRO A 65 -14.40 -26.89 3.20
C PRO A 65 -13.59 -25.88 4.03
N ILE A 66 -12.92 -24.94 3.37
CA ILE A 66 -12.07 -23.90 3.95
C ILE A 66 -11.92 -22.79 2.90
N GLN A 67 -11.72 -21.54 3.34
CA GLN A 67 -11.37 -20.45 2.44
C GLN A 67 -10.06 -20.77 1.71
N THR A 68 -10.14 -20.88 0.38
CA THR A 68 -9.05 -21.34 -0.47
C THR A 68 -8.63 -20.21 -1.41
N TYR A 69 -7.39 -19.76 -1.26
CA TYR A 69 -6.79 -18.75 -2.12
C TYR A 69 -5.87 -19.41 -3.14
N VAL A 70 -6.03 -19.05 -4.42
CA VAL A 70 -5.28 -19.64 -5.53
C VAL A 70 -4.47 -18.58 -6.28
N LEU A 71 -3.30 -18.98 -6.76
CA LEU A 71 -2.57 -18.23 -7.79
C LEU A 71 -3.19 -18.47 -9.18
N GLY A 72 -2.84 -17.60 -10.12
CA GLY A 72 -3.38 -17.59 -11.48
C GLY A 72 -2.78 -18.66 -12.39
N ALA A 73 -3.24 -18.63 -13.65
CA ALA A 73 -2.75 -19.49 -14.73
C ALA A 73 -1.23 -19.40 -14.89
N ASN A 74 -0.61 -20.54 -15.19
CA ASN A 74 0.83 -20.66 -15.51
C ASN A 74 1.07 -21.21 -16.93
N SER A 75 -0.02 -21.40 -17.69
CA SER A 75 -0.02 -21.83 -19.09
C SER A 75 -1.25 -21.26 -19.79
N ASP A 76 -1.21 -21.15 -21.12
CA ASP A 76 -2.28 -20.53 -21.90
C ASP A 76 -3.61 -21.29 -21.80
N GLU A 77 -3.55 -22.63 -21.74
CA GLU A 77 -4.73 -23.50 -21.67
C GLU A 77 -5.55 -23.26 -20.40
N THR A 78 -4.94 -22.76 -19.32
CA THR A 78 -5.61 -22.52 -18.03
C THR A 78 -6.11 -21.09 -17.84
N VAL A 79 -5.76 -20.14 -18.72
CA VAL A 79 -6.15 -18.72 -18.61
C VAL A 79 -7.68 -18.55 -18.57
N HIS A 80 -8.42 -19.36 -19.33
CA HIS A 80 -9.87 -19.24 -19.44
C HIS A 80 -10.66 -19.48 -18.13
N TYR A 81 -10.03 -20.09 -17.12
CA TYR A 81 -10.62 -20.24 -15.78
C TYR A 81 -10.50 -18.98 -14.91
N PHE A 82 -9.71 -17.98 -15.31
CA PHE A 82 -9.41 -16.77 -14.53
C PHE A 82 -9.92 -15.51 -15.25
N PRO A 83 -11.20 -15.13 -15.09
CA PRO A 83 -11.82 -14.07 -15.90
C PRO A 83 -11.37 -12.64 -15.55
N ASP A 84 -10.96 -12.38 -14.30
CA ASP A 84 -10.44 -11.08 -13.86
C ASP A 84 -8.99 -11.18 -13.37
N VAL A 85 -8.09 -10.49 -14.08
CA VAL A 85 -6.64 -10.39 -13.79
C VAL A 85 -6.36 -9.77 -12.41
N SER A 86 -7.30 -8.99 -11.88
CA SER A 86 -7.22 -8.31 -10.56
C SER A 86 -7.48 -9.26 -9.38
N GLY A 87 -8.01 -10.45 -9.65
CA GLY A 87 -8.49 -11.40 -8.66
C GLY A 87 -10.02 -11.40 -8.56
N CYS A 88 -10.60 -12.58 -8.29
CA CYS A 88 -12.05 -12.79 -8.23
C CYS A 88 -12.40 -14.05 -7.43
N GLU A 89 -13.63 -14.15 -6.94
CA GLU A 89 -14.18 -15.42 -6.47
C GLU A 89 -14.51 -16.32 -7.67
N LEU A 90 -13.94 -17.52 -7.71
CA LEU A 90 -14.09 -18.49 -8.80
C LEU A 90 -15.27 -19.45 -8.53
N ALA A 91 -15.48 -19.77 -7.26
CA ALA A 91 -16.59 -20.57 -6.71
C ALA A 91 -16.64 -20.32 -5.19
N GLU A 92 -17.70 -20.76 -4.52
CA GLU A 92 -17.87 -20.52 -3.07
C GLU A 92 -16.68 -21.06 -2.25
N ASN A 93 -16.08 -20.15 -1.46
CA ASN A 93 -14.84 -20.35 -0.68
C ASN A 93 -13.57 -20.58 -1.54
N ILE A 94 -13.57 -20.27 -2.84
CA ILE A 94 -12.41 -20.39 -3.75
C ILE A 94 -12.15 -19.05 -4.44
N THR A 95 -11.05 -18.39 -4.09
CA THR A 95 -10.72 -17.04 -4.55
C THR A 95 -9.37 -16.99 -5.27
N TYR A 96 -9.37 -16.51 -6.51
CA TYR A 96 -8.16 -16.11 -7.22
C TYR A 96 -7.66 -14.78 -6.67
N LEU A 97 -6.40 -14.74 -6.22
CA LEU A 97 -5.79 -13.54 -5.66
C LEU A 97 -5.50 -12.43 -6.69
N GLY A 98 -5.39 -12.76 -7.98
CA GLY A 98 -4.99 -11.84 -9.05
C GLY A 98 -3.53 -12.03 -9.50
N ARG A 99 -3.11 -11.23 -10.49
CA ARG A 99 -1.78 -11.34 -11.12
C ARG A 99 -0.63 -11.05 -10.15
N LYS A 100 -0.75 -9.95 -9.40
CA LYS A 100 0.22 -9.49 -8.40
C LYS A 100 -0.50 -8.69 -7.33
N GLY A 101 -0.01 -8.72 -6.10
CA GLY A 101 -0.58 -7.88 -5.05
C GLY A 101 -0.21 -8.31 -3.64
N VAL A 102 -0.97 -7.77 -2.69
CA VAL A 102 -0.81 -8.03 -1.26
C VAL A 102 -2.20 -8.29 -0.67
N PHE A 103 -2.40 -9.48 -0.13
CA PHE A 103 -3.59 -9.83 0.62
C PHE A 103 -3.31 -9.58 2.11
N CYS A 104 -4.12 -8.72 2.73
CA CYS A 104 -4.07 -8.44 4.15
C CYS A 104 -5.28 -9.09 4.84
N GLY A 105 -5.03 -10.12 5.65
CA GLY A 105 -6.09 -10.74 6.46
C GLY A 105 -6.56 -9.83 7.60
N ALA A 106 -7.79 -10.03 8.09
CA ALA A 106 -8.34 -9.27 9.21
C ALA A 106 -7.53 -9.39 10.53
N SER A 107 -6.71 -10.44 10.63
CA SER A 107 -5.73 -10.69 11.69
C SER A 107 -4.40 -9.92 11.54
N GLY A 108 -4.23 -9.12 10.49
CA GLY A 108 -2.97 -8.42 10.18
C GLY A 108 -1.96 -9.24 9.37
N LEU A 109 -2.26 -10.49 9.02
CA LEU A 109 -1.40 -11.34 8.19
C LEU A 109 -1.19 -10.74 6.79
N GLN A 110 0.07 -10.53 6.38
CA GLN A 110 0.41 -10.00 5.06
C GLN A 110 0.95 -11.07 4.10
N ILE A 111 0.19 -11.35 3.04
CA ILE A 111 0.53 -12.32 2.00
C ILE A 111 0.80 -11.57 0.69
N ALA A 112 2.07 -11.44 0.30
CA ALA A 112 2.43 -10.98 -1.04
C ALA A 112 2.28 -12.15 -2.03
N TYR A 113 1.81 -11.87 -3.25
CA TYR A 113 1.64 -12.90 -4.28
C TYR A 113 2.04 -12.41 -5.68
N LEU A 114 2.55 -13.35 -6.48
CA LEU A 114 2.87 -13.17 -7.89
C LEU A 114 2.48 -14.44 -8.65
N SER A 115 1.47 -14.32 -9.51
CA SER A 115 0.92 -15.41 -10.32
C SER A 115 1.65 -15.53 -11.66
N GLY A 116 1.75 -16.77 -12.17
CA GLY A 116 2.28 -17.06 -13.51
C GLY A 116 3.77 -17.43 -13.56
N VAL A 117 4.32 -17.33 -14.76
CA VAL A 117 5.74 -17.60 -15.08
C VAL A 117 6.48 -16.35 -15.56
N GLU A 118 7.81 -16.33 -15.44
CA GLU A 118 8.64 -15.21 -15.92
C GLU A 118 8.59 -15.12 -17.45
N SER A 119 8.23 -13.94 -17.98
CA SER A 119 8.34 -13.63 -19.41
C SER A 119 9.19 -12.38 -19.64
N THR A 120 9.91 -12.39 -20.77
CA THR A 120 10.69 -11.25 -21.29
C THR A 120 9.89 -10.37 -22.25
N GLU A 121 8.62 -10.70 -22.52
CA GLU A 121 7.75 -9.96 -23.44
C GLU A 121 7.01 -8.82 -22.71
N ASP A 122 6.83 -7.68 -23.39
CA ASP A 122 6.02 -6.54 -22.92
C ASP A 122 5.02 -6.13 -24.03
N PRO A 123 3.69 -6.21 -23.80
CA PRO A 123 3.02 -6.63 -22.57
C PRO A 123 3.06 -8.14 -22.34
N ALA A 124 3.47 -8.56 -21.13
CA ALA A 124 3.48 -9.97 -20.75
C ALA A 124 2.07 -10.58 -20.76
N LEU A 125 1.96 -11.82 -21.25
CA LEU A 125 0.73 -12.61 -21.36
C LEU A 125 0.02 -12.82 -19.99
N ALA A 126 -1.26 -13.18 -20.02
CA ALA A 126 -2.11 -13.34 -18.84
C ALA A 126 -1.60 -14.40 -17.83
N HIS A 127 -0.91 -15.45 -18.32
CA HIS A 127 -0.27 -16.49 -17.51
C HIS A 127 1.19 -16.18 -17.12
N CYS A 128 1.67 -14.96 -17.40
CA CYS A 128 3.04 -14.52 -17.20
C CYS A 128 3.13 -13.28 -16.29
N PHE A 129 4.32 -13.03 -15.75
CA PHE A 129 4.69 -11.77 -15.09
C PHE A 129 5.96 -11.18 -15.70
N SER A 130 6.07 -9.85 -15.66
CA SER A 130 7.19 -9.07 -16.20
C SER A 130 8.11 -8.50 -15.11
N ALA A 131 9.26 -7.95 -15.51
CA ALA A 131 10.13 -7.18 -14.62
C ALA A 131 9.43 -5.94 -14.02
N LYS A 132 8.52 -5.34 -14.79
CA LYS A 132 7.66 -4.24 -14.32
C LYS A 132 6.70 -4.71 -13.23
N ASP A 133 6.10 -5.89 -13.37
CA ASP A 133 5.20 -6.44 -12.34
C ASP A 133 5.89 -6.66 -11.00
N VAL A 134 7.10 -7.22 -11.04
CA VAL A 134 7.95 -7.40 -9.85
C VAL A 134 8.39 -6.05 -9.26
N THR A 135 8.72 -5.07 -10.10
CA THR A 135 9.14 -3.73 -9.66
C THR A 135 7.99 -2.94 -9.03
N ASP A 136 6.78 -3.01 -9.61
CA ASP A 136 5.57 -2.38 -9.05
C ASP A 136 5.23 -2.98 -7.68
N LEU A 137 5.19 -4.31 -7.57
CA LEU A 137 4.89 -5.00 -6.31
C LEU A 137 5.95 -4.71 -5.23
N LYS A 138 7.24 -4.73 -5.61
CA LYS A 138 8.34 -4.31 -4.73
C LYS A 138 8.15 -2.88 -4.25
N THR A 139 7.89 -1.93 -5.16
CA THR A 139 7.77 -0.51 -4.84
C THR A 139 6.55 -0.23 -3.97
N SER A 140 5.43 -0.92 -4.22
CA SER A 140 4.20 -0.83 -3.42
C SER A 140 4.35 -1.34 -1.99
N LEU A 141 5.27 -2.29 -1.74
CA LEU A 141 5.54 -2.81 -0.40
C LEU A 141 6.68 -2.04 0.31
N GLN A 142 7.72 -1.65 -0.43
CA GLN A 142 8.85 -0.90 0.14
C GLN A 142 8.57 0.60 0.33
N SER A 143 7.49 1.14 -0.25
CA SER A 143 6.98 2.47 0.08
C SER A 143 6.33 2.54 1.47
N ILE A 144 5.99 1.39 2.07
CA ILE A 144 5.46 1.29 3.42
C ILE A 144 6.58 1.69 4.41
N SER A 145 6.28 2.66 5.28
CA SER A 145 7.25 3.12 6.28
C SER A 145 7.66 1.98 7.21
N GLN A 146 8.95 1.88 7.52
CA GLN A 146 9.54 0.79 8.30
C GLN A 146 9.25 -0.62 7.76
N PHE A 147 9.13 -0.81 6.43
CA PHE A 147 8.97 -2.14 5.82
C PHE A 147 10.10 -3.11 6.26
N LYS A 148 9.76 -4.03 7.16
CA LYS A 148 10.68 -5.08 7.66
C LYS A 148 10.73 -6.27 6.70
N GLY A 149 9.57 -6.66 6.18
CA GLY A 149 9.34 -7.79 5.28
C GLY A 149 7.85 -8.13 5.22
N VAL A 150 7.50 -9.28 4.64
CA VAL A 150 6.13 -9.82 4.64
C VAL A 150 6.04 -11.17 5.37
N ASP A 151 4.86 -11.55 5.86
CA ASP A 151 4.67 -12.85 6.51
C ASP A 151 4.83 -14.00 5.51
N ILE A 152 4.17 -13.89 4.36
CA ILE A 152 4.14 -14.93 3.34
C ILE A 152 4.35 -14.32 1.95
N LEU A 153 5.18 -14.95 1.13
CA LEU A 153 5.27 -14.75 -0.32
C LEU A 153 4.79 -16.01 -1.04
N LEU A 154 3.88 -15.85 -1.99
CA LEU A 154 3.37 -16.92 -2.85
C LEU A 154 3.81 -16.67 -4.29
N THR A 155 4.52 -17.63 -4.91
CA THR A 155 4.87 -17.56 -6.33
C THR A 155 4.75 -18.93 -6.97
N SER A 156 4.14 -19.03 -8.16
CA SER A 156 4.08 -20.33 -8.86
C SER A 156 5.48 -20.83 -9.21
N SER A 157 6.28 -19.94 -9.80
CA SER A 157 7.67 -20.19 -10.14
C SER A 157 8.57 -20.14 -8.92
N TRP A 158 9.60 -21.00 -8.87
CA TRP A 158 10.63 -20.94 -7.83
C TRP A 158 11.52 -19.70 -8.02
N PRO A 159 12.14 -19.18 -6.95
CA PRO A 159 13.31 -18.31 -7.07
C PRO A 159 14.52 -19.07 -7.63
N LYS A 160 15.20 -18.51 -8.62
CA LYS A 160 16.46 -19.00 -9.17
C LYS A 160 17.59 -18.99 -8.13
N GLY A 161 18.33 -20.09 -8.02
CA GLY A 161 19.47 -20.22 -7.09
C GLY A 161 19.07 -20.35 -5.62
N VAL A 162 17.83 -20.70 -5.32
CA VAL A 162 17.30 -20.85 -3.95
C VAL A 162 18.08 -21.88 -3.11
N GLU A 163 18.66 -22.88 -3.74
CA GLU A 163 19.50 -23.90 -3.13
C GLU A 163 20.88 -23.40 -2.65
N THR A 164 21.31 -22.21 -3.07
CA THR A 164 22.61 -21.63 -2.69
C THR A 164 22.74 -21.54 -1.17
N PHE A 165 23.86 -22.02 -0.62
CA PHE A 165 24.14 -22.18 0.82
C PHE A 165 23.22 -23.14 1.60
N GLY A 166 22.21 -23.74 0.96
CA GLY A 166 21.22 -24.63 1.60
C GLY A 166 21.50 -26.11 1.37
N ASN A 167 20.52 -26.92 1.79
CA ASN A 167 20.42 -28.35 1.43
C ASN A 167 20.08 -28.51 -0.07
N SER A 168 20.52 -29.61 -0.69
CA SER A 168 20.20 -29.87 -2.10
C SER A 168 18.71 -30.23 -2.30
N PRO A 169 18.05 -29.74 -3.38
CA PRO A 169 16.68 -30.11 -3.74
C PRO A 169 16.55 -31.50 -4.38
N GLY A 170 17.64 -32.28 -4.48
CA GLY A 170 17.63 -33.63 -5.07
C GLY A 170 17.59 -33.59 -6.60
N ASP A 171 16.57 -34.22 -7.19
CA ASP A 171 16.48 -34.49 -8.64
C ASP A 171 16.28 -33.24 -9.53
N VAL A 172 16.03 -32.05 -8.95
CA VAL A 172 15.79 -30.83 -9.72
C VAL A 172 17.10 -30.26 -10.26
N ASN A 173 17.14 -30.06 -11.58
CA ASN A 173 18.24 -29.40 -12.27
C ASN A 173 18.24 -27.89 -11.96
N SER A 174 18.89 -27.52 -10.85
CA SER A 174 18.95 -26.15 -10.33
C SER A 174 19.45 -25.12 -11.36
N LYS A 175 20.30 -25.51 -12.31
CA LYS A 175 20.80 -24.62 -13.38
C LYS A 175 19.75 -24.18 -14.38
N LYS A 176 18.63 -24.90 -14.49
CA LYS A 176 17.51 -24.60 -15.41
C LYS A 176 16.21 -24.22 -14.68
N CYS A 177 16.20 -24.27 -13.35
CA CYS A 177 15.01 -24.04 -12.54
C CYS A 177 14.98 -22.62 -11.95
N GLY A 178 13.79 -22.03 -11.92
CA GLY A 178 13.50 -20.80 -11.18
C GLY A 178 13.72 -19.50 -11.94
N SER A 179 13.00 -18.49 -11.47
CA SER A 179 12.91 -17.14 -12.00
C SER A 179 13.92 -16.21 -11.33
N GLY A 180 14.60 -15.38 -12.13
CA GLY A 180 15.52 -14.36 -11.61
C GLY A 180 14.77 -13.21 -10.94
N LEU A 181 13.63 -12.83 -11.51
CA LEU A 181 12.72 -11.83 -10.95
C LEU A 181 12.11 -12.28 -9.61
N VAL A 182 11.77 -13.57 -9.45
CA VAL A 182 11.28 -14.10 -8.16
C VAL A 182 12.39 -14.08 -7.09
N SER A 183 13.66 -14.34 -7.45
CA SER A 183 14.78 -14.17 -6.51
C SER A 183 14.98 -12.72 -6.09
N PHE A 184 14.87 -11.77 -7.02
CA PHE A 184 14.89 -10.34 -6.71
C PHE A 184 13.74 -9.92 -5.79
N LEU A 185 12.54 -10.44 -6.04
CA LEU A 185 11.35 -10.17 -5.23
C LEU A 185 11.53 -10.74 -3.81
N ALA A 186 11.95 -11.99 -3.67
CA ALA A 186 12.18 -12.63 -2.37
C ALA A 186 13.29 -11.92 -1.57
N ALA A 187 14.39 -11.52 -2.22
CA ALA A 187 15.45 -10.72 -1.61
C ALA A 187 14.97 -9.32 -1.16
N SER A 188 14.07 -8.70 -1.94
CA SER A 188 13.56 -7.35 -1.68
C SER A 188 12.45 -7.33 -0.62
N LEU A 189 11.57 -8.34 -0.62
CA LEU A 189 10.41 -8.43 0.28
C LEU A 189 10.69 -9.17 1.58
N LYS A 190 11.81 -9.90 1.69
CA LYS A 190 12.24 -10.59 2.92
C LYS A 190 11.09 -11.40 3.56
N PRO A 191 10.48 -12.38 2.87
CA PRO A 191 9.30 -13.07 3.39
C PRO A 191 9.66 -14.05 4.50
N ARG A 192 8.88 -14.14 5.59
CA ARG A 192 9.12 -15.18 6.63
C ARG A 192 8.89 -16.59 6.10
N TYR A 193 7.90 -16.76 5.23
CA TYR A 193 7.64 -17.98 4.49
C TYR A 193 7.49 -17.66 3.00
N HIS A 194 8.14 -18.44 2.14
CA HIS A 194 7.97 -18.38 0.69
C HIS A 194 7.56 -19.76 0.19
N PHE A 195 6.35 -19.84 -0.36
CA PHE A 195 5.79 -21.07 -0.93
C PHE A 195 5.79 -21.02 -2.46
N ALA A 196 6.16 -22.14 -3.09
CA ALA A 196 6.15 -22.30 -4.55
C ALA A 196 5.75 -23.69 -5.04
N GLY A 197 5.36 -23.80 -6.31
CA GLY A 197 4.89 -25.03 -6.97
C GLY A 197 5.67 -25.38 -8.24
N LEU A 198 4.96 -25.88 -9.26
CA LEU A 198 5.36 -26.17 -10.65
C LEU A 198 6.44 -27.25 -10.86
N GLN A 199 7.39 -27.43 -9.94
CA GLN A 199 8.51 -28.37 -10.09
C GLN A 199 8.16 -29.81 -9.68
N LYS A 200 6.93 -30.07 -9.26
CA LYS A 200 6.39 -31.39 -8.89
C LYS A 200 7.11 -32.14 -7.76
N ILE A 201 8.00 -31.46 -7.03
CA ILE A 201 8.74 -32.01 -5.88
C ILE A 201 8.41 -31.26 -4.59
N ASN A 202 8.59 -31.95 -3.46
CA ASN A 202 8.66 -31.30 -2.16
C ASN A 202 10.10 -30.93 -1.84
N TYR A 203 10.37 -29.67 -1.58
CA TYR A 203 11.68 -29.20 -1.12
C TYR A 203 11.50 -28.17 -0.01
N GLU A 204 11.96 -28.52 1.19
CA GLU A 204 11.98 -27.66 2.36
C GLU A 204 13.44 -27.23 2.56
N ARG A 205 13.73 -25.95 2.26
CA ARG A 205 15.07 -25.39 2.40
C ARG A 205 15.33 -25.08 3.88
N LEU A 206 16.57 -25.26 4.33
CA LEU A 206 17.06 -24.64 5.57
C LEU A 206 16.69 -23.12 5.60
N PRO A 207 16.45 -22.51 6.76
CA PRO A 207 16.17 -21.08 6.84
C PRO A 207 17.35 -20.22 6.33
N TYR A 208 17.09 -19.00 5.85
CA TYR A 208 18.15 -18.03 5.52
C TYR A 208 17.94 -16.67 6.18
N ARG A 209 19.05 -15.96 6.46
CA ARG A 209 19.06 -14.61 7.02
C ARG A 209 18.63 -13.56 5.99
N ASN A 210 17.88 -12.55 6.44
CA ASN A 210 17.56 -11.34 5.66
C ASN A 210 18.48 -10.14 5.97
N HIS A 211 19.57 -10.38 6.73
CA HIS A 211 20.56 -9.39 7.13
C HIS A 211 21.98 -9.95 6.96
N ALA A 212 22.97 -9.07 6.79
CA ALA A 212 24.39 -9.41 6.77
C ALA A 212 24.95 -9.41 8.20
N VAL A 213 25.51 -10.54 8.62
CA VAL A 213 26.04 -10.75 9.97
C VAL A 213 27.18 -9.75 10.26
N LEU A 214 27.14 -9.11 11.43
CA LEU A 214 28.03 -8.02 11.88
C LEU A 214 28.01 -6.71 11.06
N GLN A 215 27.25 -6.62 9.96
CA GLN A 215 27.18 -5.42 9.11
C GLN A 215 25.81 -4.73 9.17
N GLU A 216 24.73 -5.49 9.27
CA GLU A 216 23.36 -4.99 9.34
C GLU A 216 22.69 -5.40 10.67
N THR A 217 21.64 -4.68 11.06
CA THR A 217 20.82 -5.05 12.21
C THR A 217 20.14 -6.41 11.98
N ALA A 218 20.06 -7.20 13.06
CA ALA A 218 19.43 -8.51 13.03
C ALA A 218 17.97 -8.40 12.57
N GLN A 219 17.62 -9.21 11.59
CA GLN A 219 16.30 -9.31 10.98
C GLN A 219 15.84 -10.76 11.00
N HIS A 220 14.53 -10.98 10.84
CA HIS A 220 13.93 -12.31 10.77
C HIS A 220 14.51 -13.17 9.65
N VAL A 221 14.33 -14.48 9.80
CA VAL A 221 14.73 -15.48 8.82
C VAL A 221 13.58 -15.83 7.86
N SER A 222 13.93 -16.16 6.63
CA SER A 222 13.02 -16.67 5.61
C SER A 222 13.07 -18.19 5.54
N ARG A 223 11.92 -18.84 5.32
CA ARG A 223 11.82 -20.28 5.04
C ARG A 223 11.22 -20.48 3.65
N PHE A 224 11.92 -21.22 2.79
CA PHE A 224 11.41 -21.58 1.47
C PHE A 224 10.90 -23.02 1.47
N ILE A 225 9.65 -23.20 1.05
CA ILE A 225 9.00 -24.51 0.94
C ILE A 225 8.34 -24.63 -0.43
N ALA A 226 8.87 -25.51 -1.26
CA ALA A 226 8.20 -25.93 -2.48
C ALA A 226 7.41 -27.22 -2.26
N LEU A 227 6.25 -27.33 -2.90
CA LEU A 227 5.29 -28.41 -2.69
C LEU A 227 5.03 -29.21 -3.96
N ALA A 228 4.89 -30.52 -3.79
CA ALA A 228 4.61 -31.45 -4.90
C ALA A 228 3.14 -31.40 -5.33
N ASN A 229 2.82 -32.17 -6.37
CA ASN A 229 1.46 -32.28 -6.92
C ASN A 229 0.54 -33.06 -5.98
N VAL A 230 -0.73 -32.65 -5.88
CA VAL A 230 -1.79 -33.41 -5.22
C VAL A 230 -1.88 -34.81 -5.84
N GLY A 231 -1.95 -35.85 -5.01
CA GLY A 231 -2.10 -37.23 -5.50
C GLY A 231 -0.90 -37.81 -6.26
N ASN A 232 0.30 -37.22 -6.16
CA ASN A 232 1.50 -37.74 -6.82
C ASN A 232 1.83 -39.20 -6.39
N THR A 233 2.35 -39.99 -7.35
CA THR A 233 2.70 -41.41 -7.18
C THR A 233 3.72 -41.66 -6.08
N ASP A 234 4.68 -40.75 -5.95
CA ASP A 234 5.84 -40.85 -5.07
C ASP A 234 5.50 -40.55 -3.60
N LYS A 235 4.23 -40.16 -3.32
CA LYS A 235 3.75 -39.73 -1.99
C LYS A 235 4.57 -38.56 -1.40
N ARG A 236 5.22 -37.75 -2.25
CA ARG A 236 5.90 -36.50 -1.88
C ARG A 236 4.88 -35.55 -1.22
N LYS A 237 5.30 -34.78 -0.22
CA LYS A 237 4.40 -33.84 0.48
C LYS A 237 3.90 -32.77 -0.51
N TYR A 238 2.58 -32.69 -0.67
CA TYR A 238 1.92 -31.64 -1.47
C TYR A 238 1.16 -30.63 -0.61
N LEU A 239 0.95 -30.94 0.68
CA LEU A 239 0.21 -30.12 1.64
C LEU A 239 1.07 -29.89 2.89
N TYR A 240 1.30 -28.62 3.23
CA TYR A 240 2.04 -28.16 4.39
C TYR A 240 1.07 -27.50 5.38
N ALA A 241 1.18 -27.85 6.65
CA ALA A 241 0.32 -27.32 7.71
C ALA A 241 1.19 -26.62 8.75
N PHE A 242 0.95 -25.33 8.98
CA PHE A 242 1.75 -24.53 9.91
C PHE A 242 0.89 -23.56 10.70
N SER A 243 1.49 -22.91 11.69
CA SER A 243 0.86 -21.83 12.43
C SER A 243 1.75 -20.61 12.43
N ILE A 244 1.14 -19.44 12.24
CA ILE A 244 1.83 -18.17 12.08
C ILE A 244 1.12 -17.09 12.89
N LEU A 245 1.89 -16.40 13.73
CA LEU A 245 1.54 -15.08 14.24
C LEU A 245 2.07 -14.05 13.23
N PRO A 246 1.24 -13.09 12.77
CA PRO A 246 1.67 -12.01 11.89
C PRO A 246 2.87 -11.20 12.40
N MET A 247 3.65 -10.63 11.48
CA MET A 247 4.87 -9.87 11.82
C MET A 247 4.63 -8.63 12.69
N ASN A 248 3.44 -8.05 12.62
CA ASN A 248 3.06 -6.85 13.36
C ASN A 248 2.61 -7.15 14.81
N SER A 249 2.18 -8.37 15.12
CA SER A 249 1.82 -8.81 16.48
C SER A 249 2.81 -9.79 17.13
N MET A 250 3.93 -10.08 16.46
CA MET A 250 5.04 -10.85 17.01
C MET A 250 5.99 -9.98 17.84
N ASP A 251 6.49 -10.51 18.96
CA ASP A 251 7.54 -9.87 19.75
C ASP A 251 8.81 -9.66 18.91
N PRO A 252 9.47 -8.48 18.96
CA PRO A 252 10.66 -8.20 18.15
C PRO A 252 11.83 -9.16 18.37
N ALA A 253 12.03 -9.67 19.60
CA ALA A 253 13.11 -10.61 19.91
C ALA A 253 12.79 -12.02 19.40
N GLU A 254 11.52 -12.45 19.45
CA GLU A 254 11.07 -13.69 18.80
C GLU A 254 11.17 -13.60 17.27
N LEU A 255 10.82 -12.46 16.69
CA LEU A 255 10.84 -12.24 15.23
C LEU A 255 12.25 -12.39 14.64
N ILE A 256 13.27 -11.84 15.32
CA ILE A 256 14.68 -11.95 14.90
C ILE A 256 15.35 -13.26 15.32
N ARG A 257 14.65 -14.16 16.03
CA ARG A 257 15.23 -15.42 16.54
C ARG A 257 15.59 -16.36 15.39
N GLN A 258 16.84 -16.80 15.38
CA GLN A 258 17.41 -17.60 14.30
C GLN A 258 17.59 -19.06 14.73
N PRO A 259 17.06 -20.03 13.96
CA PRO A 259 17.44 -21.44 14.08
C PRO A 259 18.95 -21.67 13.90
N GLN A 260 19.50 -22.71 14.53
CA GLN A 260 20.94 -23.02 14.50
C GLN A 260 21.45 -23.37 13.09
N ASP A 261 20.57 -23.90 12.25
CA ASP A 261 20.77 -24.29 10.85
C ASP A 261 20.55 -23.14 9.84
N THR A 262 20.38 -21.89 10.33
CA THR A 262 20.16 -20.74 9.45
C THR A 262 21.39 -20.41 8.60
N THR A 263 21.21 -20.41 7.29
CA THR A 263 22.24 -20.12 6.28
C THR A 263 22.30 -18.62 5.94
N GLU A 264 23.32 -18.23 5.16
CA GLU A 264 23.32 -16.95 4.48
C GLU A 264 22.24 -16.86 3.39
N ASN A 265 21.93 -15.63 2.97
CA ASN A 265 20.90 -15.34 1.98
C ASN A 265 21.29 -15.86 0.59
N PRO A 266 20.49 -16.74 -0.06
CA PRO A 266 20.83 -17.33 -1.35
C PRO A 266 20.91 -16.31 -2.51
N TYR A 267 20.37 -15.09 -2.33
CA TYR A 267 20.24 -14.07 -3.37
C TYR A 267 21.20 -12.88 -3.20
N ARG A 268 22.06 -12.87 -2.17
CA ARG A 268 23.09 -11.85 -1.95
C ARG A 268 24.46 -12.33 -2.43
N LYS A 269 25.27 -11.41 -2.96
CA LYS A 269 26.67 -11.70 -3.28
C LYS A 269 27.50 -11.76 -1.99
N PRO A 270 28.49 -12.65 -1.87
CA PRO A 270 29.49 -12.56 -0.81
C PRO A 270 30.33 -11.28 -0.96
N GLY A 271 30.45 -10.48 0.09
CA GLY A 271 31.43 -9.36 0.17
C GLY A 271 30.95 -8.00 -0.34
N SER A 272 29.85 -7.91 -1.11
CA SER A 272 29.13 -6.65 -1.32
C SER A 272 27.73 -6.75 -0.70
N GLY A 273 27.23 -5.67 -0.10
CA GLY A 273 25.87 -5.62 0.48
C GLY A 273 24.73 -5.70 -0.54
N GLU A 274 25.05 -6.03 -1.79
CA GLU A 274 24.17 -5.99 -2.94
C GLU A 274 23.61 -7.37 -3.27
N SER A 275 22.32 -7.40 -3.60
CA SER A 275 21.71 -8.58 -4.21
C SER A 275 22.35 -8.89 -5.57
N PHE A 276 22.29 -10.14 -6.02
CA PHE A 276 22.66 -10.51 -7.40
C PHE A 276 21.85 -9.76 -8.48
N ALA A 277 20.77 -9.08 -8.09
CA ALA A 277 19.69 -8.61 -8.97
C ALA A 277 19.69 -7.10 -9.27
N TYR A 278 20.79 -6.37 -9.04
CA TYR A 278 20.94 -5.00 -9.55
C TYR A 278 21.24 -4.92 -11.06
N MET A 279 21.41 -6.05 -11.75
CA MET A 279 21.48 -6.10 -13.22
C MET A 279 20.19 -6.70 -13.80
N LEU A 280 19.15 -5.88 -13.85
CA LEU A 280 18.20 -5.97 -14.98
C LEU A 280 18.97 -5.54 -16.25
N PRO A 281 18.86 -6.27 -17.37
CA PRO A 281 19.32 -5.76 -18.66
C PRO A 281 18.61 -4.43 -18.99
N ASP A 282 19.31 -3.53 -19.68
CA ASP A 282 18.84 -2.20 -20.13
C ASP A 282 18.59 -1.10 -19.09
N ALA A 283 19.44 -1.04 -18.05
CA ALA A 283 19.79 0.20 -17.37
C ALA A 283 21.16 0.72 -17.84
N LYS A 284 21.23 1.30 -19.06
CA LYS A 284 22.39 2.12 -19.46
C LYS A 284 22.29 3.48 -18.77
N GLU A 285 23.04 3.65 -17.69
CA GLU A 285 23.30 4.97 -17.12
C GLU A 285 24.12 5.80 -18.13
N GLU A 286 23.55 6.91 -18.62
CA GLU A 286 24.38 8.00 -19.16
C GLU A 286 24.68 9.01 -18.04
N PRO A 287 25.96 9.36 -17.81
CA PRO A 287 26.33 10.33 -16.78
C PRO A 287 25.91 11.76 -17.18
N ALA A 288 25.62 12.57 -16.17
CA ALA A 288 25.20 13.96 -16.36
C ALA A 288 26.25 14.79 -17.12
N SER A 289 25.87 15.31 -18.29
CA SER A 289 26.66 16.28 -19.05
C SER A 289 26.20 17.71 -18.72
N GLN A 290 27.15 18.53 -18.27
CA GLN A 290 26.93 19.95 -17.98
C GLN A 290 26.94 20.78 -19.27
N PHE A 291 26.21 21.89 -19.26
CA PHE A 291 26.06 22.77 -20.42
C PHE A 291 27.38 23.47 -20.80
N PHE A 292 27.65 23.55 -22.10
CA PHE A 292 28.40 24.65 -22.71
C PHE A 292 27.70 25.11 -23.99
N PHE A 293 27.66 26.43 -24.19
CA PHE A 293 26.89 27.10 -25.23
C PHE A 293 27.78 27.35 -26.46
N ASP A 294 27.32 27.02 -27.66
CA ASP A 294 27.69 27.78 -28.86
C ASP A 294 26.59 27.74 -29.93
N LEU A 295 26.50 28.82 -30.70
CA LEU A 295 25.44 29.16 -31.64
C LEU A 295 25.97 29.19 -33.08
N SER A 296 25.49 28.32 -33.97
CA SER A 296 25.15 28.75 -35.34
C SER A 296 24.42 27.71 -36.21
N ASN A 297 23.40 28.21 -36.93
CA ASN A 297 22.91 27.79 -38.24
C ASN A 297 22.23 26.40 -38.46
N LYS A 298 20.89 26.46 -38.32
CA LYS A 298 19.84 25.72 -39.08
C LYS A 298 19.97 25.98 -40.62
N PRO A 299 19.19 25.35 -41.57
CA PRO A 299 17.91 24.61 -41.44
C PRO A 299 17.76 23.32 -42.30
N LYS A 300 16.78 22.41 -42.02
CA LYS A 300 15.41 22.28 -42.62
C LYS A 300 14.88 20.88 -42.20
N GLY A 301 13.60 20.53 -41.98
CA GLY A 301 12.33 21.28 -41.87
C GLY A 301 11.09 20.40 -42.22
N LYS A 302 9.98 20.49 -41.44
CA LYS A 302 8.61 19.88 -41.62
C LYS A 302 8.46 18.40 -41.19
N LYS A 303 7.36 17.91 -40.57
CA LYS A 303 6.03 18.45 -40.15
C LYS A 303 5.41 17.55 -39.03
N ARG A 304 4.56 18.08 -38.13
CA ARG A 304 3.58 17.32 -37.28
C ARG A 304 2.19 17.28 -37.97
N PRO A 305 1.22 16.44 -37.53
CA PRO A 305 0.19 16.90 -36.57
C PRO A 305 -0.23 15.84 -35.50
N MET A 306 -1.45 15.95 -34.94
CA MET A 306 -1.90 15.55 -33.59
C MET A 306 -3.38 15.08 -33.58
N LYS A 307 -3.86 14.52 -32.45
CA LYS A 307 -5.26 14.17 -32.04
C LYS A 307 -5.77 12.78 -32.49
N GLY A 308 -6.66 12.11 -31.74
CA GLY A 308 -7.22 12.39 -30.39
C GLY A 308 -8.37 11.43 -30.01
N GLU A 309 -8.71 11.36 -28.70
CA GLU A 309 -10.05 11.19 -28.06
C GLU A 309 -10.97 9.98 -28.44
N GLU A 310 -11.88 9.43 -27.60
CA GLU A 310 -12.68 9.98 -26.49
C GLU A 310 -13.31 8.87 -25.54
N ARG A 311 -13.52 9.20 -24.24
CA ARG A 311 -14.65 8.93 -23.26
C ARG A 311 -15.55 7.63 -23.36
N GLN A 312 -16.18 7.04 -22.31
CA GLN A 312 -16.50 7.37 -20.89
C GLN A 312 -16.96 6.09 -20.08
N PRO A 313 -17.20 6.12 -18.73
CA PRO A 313 -17.48 4.95 -17.86
C PRO A 313 -18.90 4.86 -17.22
N PRO A 314 -19.25 3.71 -16.60
CA PRO A 314 -19.68 3.63 -15.18
C PRO A 314 -19.21 2.31 -14.48
N LYS A 315 -19.38 1.96 -13.17
CA LYS A 315 -19.88 2.56 -11.90
C LYS A 315 -19.18 1.86 -10.67
N ARG A 316 -19.77 1.78 -9.46
CA ARG A 316 -19.25 1.06 -8.24
C ARG A 316 -20.36 0.53 -7.31
N PRO A 317 -20.08 -0.48 -6.44
CA PRO A 317 -20.69 -0.69 -5.10
C PRO A 317 -19.73 -0.29 -3.93
N PRO A 318 -20.16 -0.32 -2.64
CA PRO A 318 -19.62 0.58 -1.59
C PRO A 318 -18.42 0.08 -0.77
N PHE A 319 -17.89 0.97 0.08
CA PHE A 319 -16.55 0.98 0.65
C PHE A 319 -16.55 0.77 2.18
N LYS A 320 -15.51 0.15 2.76
CA LYS A 320 -15.28 0.09 4.23
C LYS A 320 -13.90 0.69 4.61
N PRO A 321 -13.78 1.51 5.68
CA PRO A 321 -12.50 2.09 6.12
C PRO A 321 -11.43 1.05 6.51
N PRO A 322 -10.18 1.17 6.04
CA PRO A 322 -9.05 0.39 6.55
C PRO A 322 -8.56 0.93 7.92
N LEU A 323 -8.15 0.02 8.80
CA LEU A 323 -7.47 0.35 10.07
C LEU A 323 -5.93 0.40 9.90
N PRO A 324 -5.20 1.12 10.76
CA PRO A 324 -3.78 1.43 10.58
C PRO A 324 -2.84 0.50 11.35
N THR A 325 -1.68 0.17 10.77
CA THR A 325 -0.62 -0.60 11.42
C THR A 325 0.66 0.24 11.63
N ALA A 326 0.77 0.80 12.84
CA ALA A 326 1.91 1.49 13.47
C ALA A 326 2.20 2.97 13.14
N ALA A 327 2.46 3.74 14.20
CA ALA A 327 3.07 5.08 14.26
C ALA A 327 2.54 6.20 13.35
N CYS A 328 1.34 6.09 12.78
CA CYS A 328 0.69 7.25 12.17
C CYS A 328 0.25 8.22 13.28
N TRP A 329 0.87 9.40 13.34
CA TRP A 329 0.59 10.47 14.32
C TRP A 329 -0.85 11.02 14.24
N PHE A 330 -1.59 10.67 13.19
CA PHE A 330 -2.98 11.11 12.95
C PHE A 330 -3.99 9.95 13.00
N CYS A 331 -3.58 8.75 13.39
CA CYS A 331 -4.49 7.62 13.61
C CYS A 331 -4.83 7.51 15.09
N LEU A 332 -6.12 7.61 15.46
CA LEU A 332 -6.55 7.46 16.87
C LEU A 332 -6.19 6.09 17.48
N ALA A 333 -6.04 5.06 16.65
CA ALA A 333 -5.59 3.72 17.04
C ALA A 333 -4.06 3.61 17.26
N SER A 334 -3.28 4.63 16.91
CA SER A 334 -1.83 4.67 17.12
C SER A 334 -1.49 4.97 18.58
N PRO A 335 -0.44 4.38 19.17
CA PRO A 335 0.05 4.79 20.50
C PRO A 335 0.71 6.18 20.47
N ASP A 336 1.23 6.59 19.33
CA ASP A 336 1.99 7.84 19.14
C ASP A 336 1.11 9.06 18.78
N VAL A 337 -0.21 8.93 18.83
CA VAL A 337 -1.14 10.04 18.59
C VAL A 337 -1.21 10.97 19.81
N GLU A 338 -1.09 12.27 19.58
CA GLU A 338 -1.11 13.30 20.62
C GLU A 338 -2.55 13.57 21.10
N LYS A 339 -3.09 12.64 21.90
CA LYS A 339 -4.50 12.60 22.32
C LYS A 339 -5.00 13.87 23.00
N HIS A 340 -4.11 14.67 23.61
CA HIS A 340 -4.47 15.94 24.25
C HIS A 340 -4.83 17.05 23.24
N LEU A 341 -4.43 16.92 21.96
CA LEU A 341 -4.79 17.85 20.90
C LEU A 341 -6.18 17.57 20.28
N VAL A 342 -6.78 16.41 20.56
CA VAL A 342 -8.10 16.05 20.01
C VAL A 342 -9.19 16.89 20.67
N VAL A 343 -10.06 17.50 19.86
CA VAL A 343 -11.14 18.41 20.26
C VAL A 343 -12.50 17.70 20.20
N SER A 344 -12.89 17.21 19.01
CA SER A 344 -14.19 16.59 18.69
C SER A 344 -13.95 15.27 17.96
N ILE A 345 -14.82 14.27 18.15
CA ILE A 345 -14.74 12.96 17.50
C ILE A 345 -16.15 12.60 17.00
N GLY A 346 -16.31 12.51 15.68
CA GLY A 346 -17.54 12.05 15.02
C GLY A 346 -17.49 10.56 14.67
N THR A 347 -18.33 10.15 13.73
CA THR A 347 -18.54 8.75 13.33
C THR A 347 -17.40 8.21 12.47
N HIS A 348 -16.85 9.04 11.59
CA HIS A 348 -15.80 8.68 10.63
C HIS A 348 -14.62 9.66 10.63
N CYS A 349 -14.79 10.86 11.18
CA CYS A 349 -13.79 11.91 11.27
C CYS A 349 -13.62 12.41 12.70
N TYR A 350 -12.50 13.07 12.96
CA TYR A 350 -12.25 13.78 14.21
C TYR A 350 -11.51 15.08 13.93
N LEU A 351 -11.63 16.01 14.88
CA LEU A 351 -11.02 17.32 14.86
C LEU A 351 -9.90 17.37 15.92
N ALA A 352 -8.72 17.84 15.55
CA ALA A 352 -7.61 18.06 16.47
C ALA A 352 -6.90 19.39 16.18
N LEU A 353 -6.27 20.00 17.19
CA LEU A 353 -5.37 21.14 16.97
C LEU A 353 -4.09 20.70 16.23
N ALA A 354 -3.58 21.59 15.38
CA ALA A 354 -2.32 21.37 14.69
C ALA A 354 -1.13 21.60 15.63
N LYS A 355 -0.29 20.58 15.82
CA LYS A 355 0.96 20.70 16.58
C LYS A 355 1.86 21.78 15.98
N GLY A 356 2.15 22.83 16.76
CA GLY A 356 2.84 24.02 16.29
C GLY A 356 2.11 24.74 15.15
N GLY A 357 0.80 24.97 15.28
CA GLY A 357 -0.02 25.67 14.29
C GLY A 357 0.42 27.11 13.99
N LEU A 358 -0.06 27.70 12.88
CA LEU A 358 0.22 29.09 12.54
C LEU A 358 -0.48 30.05 13.52
N SER A 359 -1.76 29.78 13.79
CA SER A 359 -2.59 30.49 14.77
C SER A 359 -3.10 29.52 15.86
N PRO A 360 -3.51 30.01 17.05
CA PRO A 360 -4.00 29.15 18.15
C PRO A 360 -5.26 28.35 17.81
N ASP A 361 -6.03 28.82 16.82
CA ASP A 361 -7.25 28.16 16.33
C ASP A 361 -6.98 27.23 15.11
N HIS A 362 -5.71 26.95 14.74
CA HIS A 362 -5.38 26.08 13.60
C HIS A 362 -5.72 24.61 13.91
N VAL A 363 -6.76 24.09 13.25
CA VAL A 363 -7.23 22.71 13.41
C VAL A 363 -7.02 21.84 12.18
N LEU A 364 -7.06 20.53 12.40
CA LEU A 364 -6.94 19.47 11.40
C LEU A 364 -8.24 18.66 11.39
N ILE A 365 -8.84 18.50 10.21
CA ILE A 365 -9.90 17.50 9.99
C ILE A 365 -9.21 16.22 9.51
N LEU A 366 -9.42 15.13 10.25
CA LEU A 366 -8.71 13.86 10.09
C LEU A 366 -9.73 12.71 10.04
N PRO A 367 -9.68 11.79 9.06
CA PRO A 367 -10.49 10.57 9.13
C PRO A 367 -9.97 9.65 10.25
N ILE A 368 -10.86 8.87 10.87
CA ILE A 368 -10.52 7.88 11.89
C ILE A 368 -9.83 6.67 11.25
N GLY A 369 -10.30 6.26 10.06
CA GLY A 369 -9.65 5.25 9.23
C GLY A 369 -8.36 5.77 8.57
N HIS A 370 -7.51 4.85 8.11
CA HIS A 370 -6.26 5.19 7.44
C HIS A 370 -6.50 5.40 5.94
N TYR A 371 -6.49 6.66 5.51
CA TYR A 371 -6.64 7.10 4.12
C TYR A 371 -5.53 8.08 3.78
N GLN A 372 -5.02 8.09 2.54
CA GLN A 372 -3.96 9.01 2.16
C GLN A 372 -4.52 10.38 1.70
N SER A 373 -5.72 10.40 1.10
CA SER A 373 -6.28 11.58 0.44
C SER A 373 -7.81 11.67 0.44
N MET A 374 -8.37 12.88 0.24
CA MET A 374 -9.82 13.08 0.04
C MET A 374 -10.41 12.25 -1.11
N VAL A 375 -9.58 11.94 -2.10
CA VAL A 375 -9.97 11.20 -3.32
C VAL A 375 -10.23 9.72 -3.03
N GLU A 376 -9.63 9.16 -1.98
CA GLU A 376 -9.79 7.77 -1.55
C GLU A 376 -10.97 7.53 -0.60
N LEU A 377 -11.52 8.58 0.01
CA LEU A 377 -12.61 8.48 0.99
C LEU A 377 -13.89 7.83 0.42
N ALA A 378 -14.68 7.18 1.28
CA ALA A 378 -16.07 6.82 0.96
C ALA A 378 -16.96 8.08 0.88
N SER A 379 -18.17 7.96 0.32
CA SER A 379 -19.11 9.10 0.28
C SER A 379 -19.51 9.54 1.70
N GLU A 380 -19.84 8.59 2.57
CA GLU A 380 -20.18 8.79 3.99
C GLU A 380 -19.13 9.63 4.74
N VAL A 381 -17.83 9.34 4.52
CA VAL A 381 -16.73 10.07 5.15
C VAL A 381 -16.54 11.47 4.54
N VAL A 382 -16.78 11.65 3.24
CA VAL A 382 -16.76 12.99 2.60
C VAL A 382 -17.89 13.87 3.13
N GLU A 383 -19.09 13.31 3.31
CA GLU A 383 -20.23 14.04 3.88
C GLU A 383 -19.93 14.52 5.31
N GLU A 384 -19.26 13.71 6.14
CA GLU A 384 -18.84 14.11 7.48
C GLU A 384 -17.71 15.15 7.47
N VAL A 385 -16.73 15.03 6.57
CA VAL A 385 -15.72 16.07 6.35
C VAL A 385 -16.37 17.40 5.97
N ASP A 386 -17.32 17.41 5.03
CA ASP A 386 -17.97 18.64 4.57
C ASP A 386 -18.94 19.22 5.62
N LYS A 387 -19.53 18.39 6.51
CA LYS A 387 -20.17 18.87 7.77
C LYS A 387 -19.17 19.60 8.66
N TYR A 388 -18.03 19.00 8.99
CA TYR A 388 -16.97 19.63 9.79
C TYR A 388 -16.50 20.95 9.15
N LYS A 389 -16.24 20.98 7.83
CA LYS A 389 -15.89 22.23 7.12
C LYS A 389 -16.97 23.30 7.27
N SER A 390 -18.24 22.94 7.06
CA SER A 390 -19.37 23.88 7.12
C SER A 390 -19.55 24.49 8.51
N VAL A 391 -19.36 23.67 9.54
CA VAL A 391 -19.42 24.08 10.95
C VAL A 391 -18.23 24.96 11.33
N LEU A 392 -17.01 24.59 10.94
CA LEU A 392 -15.81 25.42 11.15
C LEU A 392 -15.89 26.77 10.42
N LYS A 393 -16.42 26.80 9.19
CA LYS A 393 -16.68 28.06 8.46
C LYS A 393 -17.66 28.96 9.23
N LYS A 394 -18.72 28.41 9.84
CA LYS A 394 -19.66 29.18 10.69
C LYS A 394 -18.99 29.67 11.99
N PHE A 395 -18.26 28.80 12.68
CA PHE A 395 -17.54 29.11 13.91
C PHE A 395 -16.51 30.23 13.72
N PHE A 396 -15.65 30.12 12.70
CA PHE A 396 -14.65 31.16 12.41
C PHE A 396 -15.29 32.45 11.92
N LYS A 397 -16.37 32.40 11.13
CA LYS A 397 -17.14 33.58 10.75
C LYS A 397 -17.72 34.31 11.97
N ALA A 398 -18.22 33.59 12.97
CA ALA A 398 -18.69 34.17 14.23
C ALA A 398 -17.56 34.83 15.05
N LYS A 399 -16.33 34.29 14.97
CA LYS A 399 -15.10 34.89 15.54
C LYS A 399 -14.48 36.01 14.67
N GLY A 400 -15.11 36.44 13.56
CA GLY A 400 -14.54 37.47 12.67
C GLY A 400 -13.32 36.99 11.85
N LYS A 401 -13.18 35.68 11.63
CA LYS A 401 -12.07 35.06 10.89
C LYS A 401 -12.58 34.42 9.59
N ARG A 402 -11.76 34.46 8.54
CA ARG A 402 -11.88 33.67 7.31
C ARG A 402 -11.32 32.28 7.58
N CYS A 403 -11.83 31.28 6.86
CA CYS A 403 -11.43 29.88 7.01
C CYS A 403 -10.78 29.41 5.71
N VAL A 404 -9.46 29.21 5.73
CA VAL A 404 -8.71 28.64 4.60
C VAL A 404 -8.44 27.17 4.89
N ILE A 405 -8.81 26.30 3.96
CA ILE A 405 -8.69 24.84 4.12
C ILE A 405 -7.79 24.30 3.03
N TYR A 406 -6.72 23.58 3.36
CA TYR A 406 -5.85 22.98 2.35
C TYR A 406 -5.48 21.52 2.63
N GLU A 407 -5.26 20.77 1.55
CA GLU A 407 -4.81 19.38 1.55
C GLU A 407 -3.50 19.28 0.74
N ARG A 408 -2.52 18.57 1.29
CA ARG A 408 -1.28 18.21 0.59
C ARG A 408 -1.16 16.69 0.49
N ASN A 409 -1.73 16.12 -0.56
CA ASN A 409 -1.50 14.72 -0.92
C ASN A 409 -0.15 14.58 -1.66
N TYR A 410 0.94 14.77 -0.93
CA TYR A 410 2.30 14.45 -1.40
C TYR A 410 3.19 14.11 -0.22
N ARG A 411 3.74 12.89 -0.25
CA ARG A 411 4.51 12.27 0.86
C ARG A 411 3.76 12.31 2.21
N SER A 412 2.43 12.36 2.19
CA SER A 412 1.58 12.17 3.38
C SER A 412 1.23 10.70 3.53
N GLN A 413 1.11 10.23 4.76
CA GLN A 413 0.65 8.86 5.07
C GLN A 413 -0.84 8.85 5.43
N HIS A 414 -1.31 9.91 6.10
CA HIS A 414 -2.70 10.12 6.47
C HIS A 414 -3.23 11.39 5.82
N LEU A 415 -4.53 11.42 5.53
CA LEU A 415 -5.24 12.58 5.07
C LEU A 415 -5.28 13.64 6.16
N GLN A 416 -4.67 14.79 5.90
CA GLN A 416 -4.67 15.96 6.78
C GLN A 416 -5.21 17.18 6.03
N LEU A 417 -6.49 17.48 6.25
CA LEU A 417 -7.09 18.76 5.88
C LEU A 417 -6.72 19.79 6.96
N GLN A 418 -5.82 20.70 6.60
CA GLN A 418 -5.34 21.77 7.47
C GLN A 418 -6.32 22.94 7.35
N VAL A 419 -6.85 23.43 8.48
CA VAL A 419 -7.86 24.48 8.54
C VAL A 419 -7.27 25.68 9.30
N VAL A 420 -6.77 26.65 8.55
CA VAL A 420 -6.11 27.85 9.10
C VAL A 420 -7.10 29.01 9.12
N PRO A 421 -7.48 29.51 10.31
CA PRO A 421 -8.27 30.73 10.40
C PRO A 421 -7.39 31.97 10.32
N VAL A 422 -7.76 32.88 9.42
CA VAL A 422 -7.10 34.17 9.15
C VAL A 422 -8.05 35.30 9.55
N ALA A 423 -7.60 36.35 10.24
CA ALA A 423 -8.50 37.42 10.66
C ALA A 423 -9.02 38.23 9.45
N GLN A 424 -10.31 38.57 9.42
CA GLN A 424 -10.91 39.36 8.33
C GLN A 424 -10.30 40.77 8.21
N THR A 425 -9.62 41.25 9.25
CA THR A 425 -8.88 42.51 9.28
C THR A 425 -7.49 42.46 8.65
N CYS A 426 -6.92 41.26 8.44
CA CYS A 426 -5.58 41.10 7.85
C CYS A 426 -5.65 41.18 6.33
N CYS A 427 -6.59 40.46 5.71
CA CYS A 427 -6.69 40.35 4.26
C CYS A 427 -8.10 39.95 3.79
N THR A 428 -8.39 40.24 2.53
CA THR A 428 -9.57 39.78 1.79
C THR A 428 -9.35 38.36 1.26
N THR A 429 -10.41 37.76 0.71
CA THR A 429 -10.31 36.44 0.08
C THR A 429 -9.48 36.49 -1.20
N GLU A 430 -9.57 37.59 -1.95
CA GLU A 430 -8.77 37.81 -3.16
C GLU A 430 -7.29 37.96 -2.83
N ASP A 431 -6.92 38.70 -1.76
CA ASP A 431 -5.52 38.81 -1.33
C ASP A 431 -4.91 37.43 -0.97
N ILE A 432 -5.71 36.54 -0.36
CA ILE A 432 -5.31 35.15 -0.09
C ILE A 432 -5.10 34.38 -1.40
N LYS A 433 -6.03 34.53 -2.36
CA LYS A 433 -5.98 33.90 -3.68
C LYS A 433 -4.75 34.35 -4.47
N GLU A 434 -4.49 35.66 -4.52
CA GLU A 434 -3.33 36.27 -5.16
C GLU A 434 -2.02 35.80 -4.50
N ALA A 435 -1.93 35.78 -3.17
CA ALA A 435 -0.74 35.27 -2.47
C ALA A 435 -0.43 33.80 -2.80
N PHE A 436 -1.48 32.96 -2.94
CA PHE A 436 -1.31 31.58 -3.42
C PHE A 436 -0.79 31.52 -4.85
N ILE A 437 -1.35 32.33 -5.77
CA ILE A 437 -0.95 32.35 -7.19
C ILE A 437 0.50 32.87 -7.33
N ILE A 438 0.84 34.01 -6.73
CA ILE A 438 2.17 34.62 -6.82
C ILE A 438 3.27 33.66 -6.30
N GLN A 439 3.11 33.09 -5.10
CA GLN A 439 4.10 32.15 -4.57
C GLN A 439 4.14 30.81 -5.32
N ALA A 440 3.06 30.44 -6.01
CA ALA A 440 3.06 29.29 -6.89
C ALA A 440 3.89 29.59 -8.15
N GLU A 441 3.66 30.73 -8.81
CA GLU A 441 4.41 31.17 -9.99
C GLU A 441 5.92 31.31 -9.73
N GLU A 442 6.31 31.94 -8.61
CA GLU A 442 7.70 32.04 -8.15
C GLU A 442 8.41 30.69 -8.02
N ARG A 443 7.66 29.61 -7.78
CA ARG A 443 8.16 28.25 -7.60
C ARG A 443 7.83 27.32 -8.76
N HIS A 444 7.33 27.87 -9.87
CA HIS A 444 6.91 27.12 -11.06
C HIS A 444 5.82 26.06 -10.77
N ILE A 445 4.93 26.36 -9.83
CA ILE A 445 3.74 25.60 -9.48
C ILE A 445 2.56 26.24 -10.20
N GLU A 446 1.86 25.49 -11.06
CA GLU A 446 0.66 25.95 -11.75
C GLU A 446 -0.58 25.66 -10.90
N LEU A 447 -1.17 26.68 -10.27
CA LEU A 447 -2.45 26.58 -9.57
C LEU A 447 -3.60 26.84 -10.55
N LEU A 448 -4.53 25.89 -10.64
CA LEU A 448 -5.71 25.96 -11.49
C LEU A 448 -6.97 26.18 -10.63
N GLU A 449 -7.83 27.10 -11.06
CA GLU A 449 -9.14 27.31 -10.45
C GLU A 449 -10.10 26.17 -10.79
N ILE A 450 -10.80 25.65 -9.78
CA ILE A 450 -11.81 24.59 -9.90
C ILE A 450 -13.20 25.19 -9.59
N PRO A 451 -14.24 24.88 -10.40
CA PRO A 451 -15.61 25.27 -10.07
C PRO A 451 -16.06 24.74 -8.71
N GLU A 452 -16.76 25.57 -7.92
CA GLU A 452 -17.15 25.28 -6.53
C GLU A 452 -17.78 23.88 -6.34
N HIS A 453 -18.62 23.43 -7.27
CA HIS A 453 -19.34 22.15 -7.18
C HIS A 453 -18.59 20.94 -7.76
N SER A 454 -17.39 21.11 -8.31
CA SER A 454 -16.60 19.99 -8.83
C SER A 454 -15.96 19.20 -7.69
N ALA A 455 -16.16 17.87 -7.70
CA ALA A 455 -15.56 16.99 -6.70
C ALA A 455 -14.12 16.64 -7.10
N LEU A 456 -13.18 16.64 -6.14
CA LEU A 456 -11.76 16.30 -6.39
C LEU A 456 -11.58 14.95 -7.13
N LYS A 457 -12.43 13.97 -6.84
CA LYS A 457 -12.48 12.64 -7.50
C LYS A 457 -12.76 12.68 -9.01
N GLN A 458 -13.31 13.79 -9.53
CA GLN A 458 -13.56 13.99 -10.96
C GLN A 458 -12.34 14.59 -11.69
N ILE A 459 -11.39 15.16 -10.92
CA ILE A 459 -10.29 15.99 -11.41
C ILE A 459 -8.97 15.22 -11.34
N VAL A 460 -8.81 14.40 -10.30
CA VAL A 460 -7.60 13.61 -10.06
C VAL A 460 -7.96 12.17 -9.66
N GLN A 461 -7.15 11.22 -10.15
CA GLN A 461 -7.30 9.80 -9.86
C GLN A 461 -6.60 9.42 -8.54
N PRO A 462 -7.12 8.44 -7.78
CA PRO A 462 -6.45 7.92 -6.58
C PRO A 462 -4.97 7.59 -6.83
N GLY A 463 -4.11 7.80 -5.83
CA GLY A 463 -2.67 7.60 -5.95
C GLY A 463 -1.89 8.64 -6.77
N THR A 464 -2.55 9.59 -7.44
CA THR A 464 -1.85 10.75 -8.04
C THR A 464 -1.62 11.82 -6.96
N PRO A 465 -0.39 12.31 -6.74
CA PRO A 465 -0.14 13.41 -5.82
C PRO A 465 -0.77 14.75 -6.26
N TYR A 466 -1.25 15.53 -5.30
CA TYR A 466 -1.84 16.86 -5.55
C TYR A 466 -1.75 17.80 -4.34
N PHE A 467 -1.87 19.09 -4.61
CA PHE A 467 -2.15 20.15 -3.65
C PHE A 467 -3.52 20.75 -3.95
N TYR A 468 -4.29 21.03 -2.91
CA TYR A 468 -5.63 21.61 -2.98
C TYR A 468 -5.79 22.66 -1.90
N VAL A 469 -6.39 23.80 -2.21
CA VAL A 469 -6.83 24.80 -1.23
C VAL A 469 -8.24 25.29 -1.57
N GLU A 470 -9.03 25.50 -0.52
CA GLU A 470 -10.42 25.95 -0.53
C GLU A 470 -10.53 27.21 0.33
N LEU A 471 -11.09 28.27 -0.24
CA LEU A 471 -11.23 29.58 0.40
C LEU A 471 -12.60 29.72 1.12
N ASP A 472 -12.77 30.83 1.85
CA ASP A 472 -13.99 31.09 2.63
C ASP A 472 -15.20 31.44 1.76
N ASN A 473 -14.97 31.95 0.55
CA ASN A 473 -15.99 32.19 -0.48
C ASN A 473 -16.42 30.92 -1.25
N GLY A 474 -15.73 29.78 -1.07
CA GLY A 474 -16.00 28.52 -1.79
C GLY A 474 -15.12 28.26 -3.02
N GLU A 475 -14.29 29.23 -3.43
CA GLU A 475 -13.31 29.04 -4.50
C GLU A 475 -12.24 28.01 -4.13
N LYS A 476 -11.72 27.33 -5.16
CA LYS A 476 -10.83 26.20 -5.03
C LYS A 476 -9.66 26.34 -5.99
N LEU A 477 -8.44 26.30 -5.48
CA LEU A 477 -7.21 26.22 -6.28
C LEU A 477 -6.62 24.81 -6.16
N PHE A 478 -6.03 24.31 -7.24
CA PHE A 478 -5.50 22.96 -7.29
C PHE A 478 -4.28 22.85 -8.19
N HIS A 479 -3.32 22.05 -7.74
CA HIS A 479 -2.12 21.71 -8.51
C HIS A 479 -1.89 20.20 -8.50
N ARG A 480 -1.66 19.62 -9.67
CA ARG A 480 -1.24 18.21 -9.81
C ARG A 480 0.27 18.12 -9.60
N ILE A 481 0.69 17.49 -8.51
CA ILE A 481 2.09 17.46 -8.12
C ILE A 481 2.87 16.47 -8.99
N GLY A 482 3.91 16.98 -9.66
CA GLY A 482 4.91 16.18 -10.37
C GLY A 482 6.05 15.71 -9.46
N LYS A 483 7.25 16.28 -9.66
CA LYS A 483 8.43 16.02 -8.82
C LYS A 483 8.80 17.28 -8.03
N ASN A 484 9.37 17.11 -6.84
CA ASN A 484 9.95 18.18 -6.01
C ASN A 484 8.98 19.29 -5.53
N PHE A 485 7.77 18.94 -5.09
CA PHE A 485 6.86 19.92 -4.46
C PHE A 485 7.27 20.26 -3.01
N PRO A 486 7.16 21.54 -2.56
CA PRO A 486 7.53 21.94 -1.20
C PRO A 486 6.56 21.37 -0.16
N LEU A 487 7.08 20.67 0.85
CA LEU A 487 6.22 20.03 1.85
C LEU A 487 5.43 21.04 2.69
N GLN A 488 5.95 22.24 2.94
CA GLN A 488 5.23 23.27 3.70
C GLN A 488 4.53 24.31 2.83
N PHE A 489 4.39 24.13 1.50
CA PHE A 489 3.88 25.17 0.58
C PHE A 489 2.63 25.92 1.09
N GLY A 490 1.53 25.21 1.40
CA GLY A 490 0.31 25.85 1.90
C GLY A 490 0.47 26.58 3.25
N ARG A 491 1.45 26.16 4.06
CA ARG A 491 1.82 26.81 5.33
C ARG A 491 2.71 28.03 5.08
N GLU A 492 3.66 27.94 4.15
CA GLU A 492 4.56 29.03 3.74
C GLU A 492 3.78 30.22 3.14
N VAL A 493 2.78 29.95 2.28
CA VAL A 493 1.89 30.98 1.74
C VAL A 493 1.14 31.70 2.85
N LEU A 494 0.50 30.95 3.75
CA LEU A 494 -0.30 31.52 4.85
C LEU A 494 0.54 32.20 5.93
N ALA A 495 1.79 31.77 6.13
CA ALA A 495 2.75 32.41 7.05
C ALA A 495 3.31 33.74 6.51
N SER A 496 3.19 34.00 5.20
CA SER A 496 3.81 35.14 4.54
C SER A 496 3.34 36.50 5.07
N GLU A 497 4.14 37.54 4.79
CA GLU A 497 3.86 38.92 5.18
C GLU A 497 2.52 39.46 4.63
N ALA A 498 2.07 38.94 3.48
CA ALA A 498 0.79 39.31 2.89
C ALA A 498 -0.44 38.82 3.68
N ILE A 499 -0.31 37.75 4.49
CA ILE A 499 -1.47 37.05 5.07
C ILE A 499 -1.46 37.06 6.60
N LEU A 500 -0.41 36.54 7.25
CA LEU A 500 -0.31 36.49 8.72
C LEU A 500 0.87 37.28 9.29
N GLY A 501 1.88 37.65 8.49
CA GLY A 501 3.03 38.41 9.00
C GLY A 501 3.97 37.61 9.90
N MET A 502 4.08 36.29 9.68
CA MET A 502 4.83 35.36 10.56
C MET A 502 5.70 34.38 9.76
N PRO A 503 6.60 34.84 8.86
CA PRO A 503 7.39 33.96 7.99
C PRO A 503 8.27 32.98 8.76
N GLU A 504 8.68 33.30 10.00
CA GLU A 504 9.41 32.42 10.90
C GLU A 504 8.61 31.16 11.31
N ARG A 505 7.27 31.21 11.22
CA ARG A 505 6.38 30.08 11.49
C ARG A 505 6.17 29.16 10.29
N ALA A 506 6.84 29.38 9.16
CA ALA A 506 6.73 28.53 7.97
C ALA A 506 7.12 27.06 8.24
N ASP A 507 8.16 26.79 9.06
CA ASP A 507 8.43 25.45 9.58
C ASP A 507 7.73 25.23 10.92
N TRP A 508 6.85 24.22 10.97
CA TRP A 508 6.15 23.80 12.19
C TRP A 508 7.10 23.34 13.31
N ARG A 509 8.30 22.86 12.97
CA ARG A 509 9.31 22.44 13.96
C ARG A 509 9.80 23.60 14.81
N SER A 510 9.81 24.81 14.25
CA SER A 510 10.16 26.06 14.94
C SER A 510 9.01 26.59 15.82
N CYS A 511 7.83 25.98 15.77
CA CYS A 511 6.61 26.43 16.46
C CYS A 511 6.16 25.49 17.59
N GLN A 512 7.02 24.59 18.06
CA GLN A 512 6.65 23.63 19.10
C GLN A 512 6.53 24.30 20.48
N THR A 513 5.36 24.17 21.10
CA THR A 513 5.04 24.65 22.45
C THR A 513 5.09 23.52 23.47
N GLY A 514 4.98 23.85 24.76
CA GLY A 514 4.94 22.86 25.83
C GLY A 514 3.63 22.08 25.83
N ARG A 515 3.66 20.80 26.23
CA ARG A 515 2.46 19.93 26.28
C ARG A 515 1.32 20.51 27.14
N GLU A 516 1.65 21.24 28.20
CA GLU A 516 0.68 21.92 29.06
C GLU A 516 -0.04 23.06 28.32
N GLU A 517 0.71 23.87 27.57
CA GLU A 517 0.18 24.95 26.72
C GLU A 517 -0.67 24.40 25.56
N GLU A 518 -0.20 23.33 24.90
CA GLU A 518 -0.99 22.58 23.91
C GLU A 518 -2.31 22.06 24.49
N THR A 519 -2.30 21.56 25.73
CA THR A 519 -3.49 21.03 26.42
C THR A 519 -4.47 22.14 26.80
N ALA A 520 -3.97 23.28 27.27
CA ALA A 520 -4.79 24.46 27.57
C ALA A 520 -5.46 25.00 26.29
N ALA A 521 -4.70 25.18 25.21
CA ALA A 521 -5.24 25.61 23.92
C ALA A 521 -6.32 24.65 23.37
N ALA A 522 -6.15 23.34 23.54
CA ALA A 522 -7.16 22.34 23.15
C ALA A 522 -8.44 22.42 24.00
N GLN A 523 -8.32 22.77 25.29
CA GLN A 523 -9.48 23.00 26.17
C GLN A 523 -10.22 24.29 25.81
N ASP A 524 -9.50 25.39 25.61
CA ASP A 524 -10.07 26.69 25.20
C ASP A 524 -10.78 26.58 23.85
N PHE A 525 -10.18 25.89 22.88
CA PHE A 525 -10.81 25.64 21.59
C PHE A 525 -12.07 24.77 21.74
N ARG A 526 -12.02 23.69 22.55
CA ARG A 526 -13.18 22.83 22.80
C ARG A 526 -14.36 23.62 23.40
N GLN A 527 -14.13 24.42 24.43
CA GLN A 527 -15.17 25.25 25.05
C GLN A 527 -15.77 26.26 24.05
N ALA A 528 -14.93 26.89 23.22
CA ALA A 528 -15.42 27.80 22.20
C ALA A 528 -16.22 27.09 21.09
N PHE A 529 -15.84 25.86 20.73
CA PHE A 529 -16.43 25.09 19.64
C PHE A 529 -17.70 24.30 20.06
N GLU A 530 -17.88 24.02 21.36
CA GLU A 530 -19.02 23.25 21.92
C GLU A 530 -20.40 23.66 21.36
N PRO A 531 -20.79 24.95 21.21
CA PRO A 531 -22.10 25.33 20.65
C PRO A 531 -22.28 25.00 19.16
N PHE A 532 -21.20 24.61 18.49
CA PHE A 532 -21.15 24.28 17.07
C PHE A 532 -20.87 22.78 16.84
N ASP A 533 -20.46 22.03 17.86
CA ASP A 533 -20.00 20.65 17.73
C ASP A 533 -21.16 19.66 17.55
N PHE A 534 -21.48 19.35 16.30
CA PHE A 534 -22.53 18.40 15.96
C PHE A 534 -22.29 16.98 16.50
N ALA A 535 -21.02 16.61 16.76
CA ALA A 535 -20.68 15.28 17.26
C ALA A 535 -20.94 15.09 18.77
N GLN A 536 -21.40 16.14 19.47
CA GLN A 536 -21.86 16.07 20.87
C GLN A 536 -23.39 16.19 21.01
N LEU A 537 -24.12 16.33 19.90
CA LEU A 537 -25.57 16.53 19.87
C LEU A 537 -26.37 15.27 19.47
N ASP A 538 -25.68 14.19 19.07
CA ASP A 538 -26.23 12.88 18.67
C ASP A 538 -25.89 11.77 19.69
#